data_AF-A0A921YJI4-F1
#
_entry.id   AF-A0A921YJI4-F1
#
_cell.length_a   1.000
_cell.length_b   1.000
_cell.length_c   1.000
_cell.angle_alpha   90.00
_cell.angle_beta   90.00
_cell.angle_gamma   90.00
#
_symmetry.space_group_name_H-M   'P 1'
#
loop_
_entity.id
_entity.type
_entity.pdbx_description
1 polymer ?
#
loop_
_entity_poly.entity_id
_entity_poly.type
_entity_poly.pdbx_seq_one_letter_code
_entity_poly.pdbx_strand_id
1 'polypeptide(L)'
;MILFGNSLHFDRRRFLICGHLHCKSQVFLLFSHKIKLFKYDNIIFILYCKRILRCFKMSADSDVEADIIENVAEVMEGLSKDLKDLYAFRDLFFENHPIELATEKNKFVEEKKDVLVEKFESIDDTQIPFSLRAQFLFMKGRCYNISPTYDARASQCLSKAVKLNPHLVDAWNELGECYWKNMNIKDAKASFEGALKHERNRLSLRCLSIILRQESGSNKRGDLTNVILKSVELAKEAVAQDIKDGVSWTVLGNAYLCQFFMVSQDPAILKLCMSAYKQAWLDPIAKGQPDLYYNKGIALKYEESYSEALENFEYACRLDPPWQPPRAELNKLKTYLTATDDLVRTRGKIKPKRLAHMVQSIDKKMLGVYSPGSLNTFGSRRDVTLELVRLDELQEGANEGKVILGRVVGSIHNESAVPFTFALVDASLQCVLVTVYNWADGRGAIIGDAVALPEPRLAAQRHDSPLAKYNFKSIRVNNPMLLLLNGKRVGRNQFACTRVTSTYEIH
;
A
#
# COMPACT_ATOMS: atom_id res chain seq x y z
N MET A 1 17.93 37.67 -41.45
CA MET A 1 18.62 37.27 -42.71
C MET A 1 17.97 35.96 -43.19
N ILE A 2 16.97 36.05 -44.09
CA ILE A 2 16.73 35.23 -45.31
C ILE A 2 17.27 33.77 -45.24
N LEU A 3 16.53 32.63 -45.37
CA LEU A 3 15.38 32.24 -46.23
C LEU A 3 14.80 30.81 -45.94
N PHE A 4 13.55 30.57 -46.39
CA PHE A 4 12.81 29.33 -46.79
C PHE A 4 12.64 28.15 -45.79
N GLY A 5 11.50 27.45 -45.65
CA GLY A 5 10.16 27.49 -46.26
C GLY A 5 9.38 26.16 -46.03
N ASN A 6 8.13 26.27 -45.53
CA ASN A 6 6.90 25.43 -45.68
C ASN A 6 6.96 23.87 -45.63
N SER A 7 6.26 23.15 -44.71
CA SER A 7 4.80 23.00 -44.44
C SER A 7 4.10 21.90 -45.27
N LEU A 8 3.51 20.88 -44.64
CA LEU A 8 2.03 20.71 -44.50
C LEU A 8 1.62 19.31 -43.98
N HIS A 9 0.70 19.34 -43.01
CA HIS A 9 -0.18 18.29 -42.52
C HIS A 9 -1.31 17.97 -43.52
N PHE A 10 -1.90 16.76 -43.49
CA PHE A 10 -3.33 16.58 -43.82
C PHE A 10 -4.00 15.41 -43.08
N ASP A 11 -5.26 15.67 -42.75
CA ASP A 11 -6.21 15.02 -41.85
C ASP A 11 -7.13 14.03 -42.62
N ARG A 12 -7.75 13.05 -41.94
CA ARG A 12 -8.68 12.06 -42.56
C ARG A 12 -10.05 12.04 -41.84
N ARG A 13 -11.12 12.34 -42.59
CA ARG A 13 -12.51 11.93 -42.29
C ARG A 13 -13.18 11.24 -43.48
N ARG A 14 -13.84 10.12 -43.17
CA ARG A 14 -15.06 9.47 -43.74
C ARG A 14 -15.18 9.24 -45.25
N PHE A 15 -15.53 7.99 -45.64
CA PHE A 15 -16.81 7.66 -46.30
C PHE A 15 -17.07 6.13 -46.30
N LEU A 16 -18.32 5.75 -46.02
CA LEU A 16 -18.95 4.43 -46.17
C LEU A 16 -19.20 4.12 -47.67
N ILE A 17 -19.32 2.82 -48.04
CA ILE A 17 -20.51 2.19 -48.70
C ILE A 17 -20.21 0.73 -49.12
N CYS A 18 -21.26 -0.10 -49.02
CA CYS A 18 -21.41 -1.53 -49.32
C CYS A 18 -21.06 -2.00 -50.74
N GLY A 19 -20.82 -3.32 -50.90
CA GLY A 19 -20.92 -4.00 -52.19
C GLY A 19 -20.40 -5.46 -52.20
N HIS A 20 -21.32 -6.42 -52.08
CA HIS A 20 -21.12 -7.85 -52.36
C HIS A 20 -20.84 -8.11 -53.86
N LEU A 21 -19.82 -8.93 -54.19
CA LEU A 21 -19.86 -10.19 -55.00
C LEU A 21 -18.51 -10.47 -55.71
N HIS A 22 -18.09 -11.74 -55.59
CA HIS A 22 -17.27 -12.54 -56.52
C HIS A 22 -16.02 -11.94 -57.20
N CYS A 23 -14.85 -12.50 -56.85
CA CYS A 23 -13.97 -13.08 -57.88
C CYS A 23 -12.96 -14.07 -57.28
N LYS A 24 -13.05 -15.34 -57.70
CA LYS A 24 -12.02 -16.37 -57.55
C LYS A 24 -10.86 -16.04 -58.51
N SER A 25 -9.64 -16.39 -58.08
CA SER A 25 -8.48 -16.62 -58.96
C SER A 25 -7.85 -15.37 -59.61
N GLN A 26 -6.93 -14.69 -58.91
CA GLN A 26 -5.75 -14.02 -59.51
C GLN A 26 -4.93 -13.28 -58.44
N VAL A 27 -4.02 -13.97 -57.72
CA VAL A 27 -2.73 -13.41 -57.28
C VAL A 27 -1.77 -14.58 -57.11
N PHE A 28 -1.41 -15.22 -58.21
CA PHE A 28 -0.41 -16.30 -58.26
C PHE A 28 0.61 -15.96 -59.34
N LEU A 29 1.25 -14.80 -59.24
CA LEU A 29 2.35 -14.37 -60.12
C LEU A 29 2.81 -13.00 -59.65
N LEU A 30 3.71 -12.94 -58.66
CA LEU A 30 4.64 -11.81 -58.43
C LEU A 30 5.59 -12.05 -57.24
N PHE A 31 6.13 -13.26 -57.05
CA PHE A 31 7.29 -13.45 -56.17
C PHE A 31 8.18 -14.58 -56.68
N SER A 32 8.66 -14.44 -57.92
CA SER A 32 9.79 -15.21 -58.44
C SER A 32 10.76 -14.25 -59.10
N HIS A 33 11.52 -13.52 -58.28
CA HIS A 33 12.91 -13.17 -58.57
C HIS A 33 13.50 -12.39 -57.38
N LYS A 34 14.69 -12.83 -56.94
CA LYS A 34 15.52 -12.36 -55.82
C LYS A 34 15.25 -12.99 -54.45
N ILE A 35 15.64 -14.25 -54.32
CA ILE A 35 16.19 -14.78 -53.06
C ILE A 35 17.57 -15.35 -53.37
N LYS A 36 18.61 -14.55 -53.15
CA LYS A 36 19.96 -15.00 -52.82
C LYS A 36 20.46 -14.04 -51.74
N LEU A 37 20.91 -14.65 -50.63
CA LEU A 37 21.48 -14.03 -49.42
C LEU A 37 20.45 -13.44 -48.45
N PHE A 38 20.00 -14.25 -47.50
CA PHE A 38 20.26 -14.07 -46.06
C PHE A 38 19.78 -15.35 -45.33
N LYS A 39 20.71 -16.03 -44.64
CA LYS A 39 20.38 -17.07 -43.64
C LYS A 39 19.86 -16.34 -42.39
N TYR A 40 18.94 -16.98 -41.67
CA TYR A 40 18.12 -16.50 -40.54
C TYR A 40 16.76 -15.89 -40.95
N ASP A 41 15.74 -16.75 -41.05
CA ASP A 41 14.36 -16.52 -40.56
C ASP A 41 13.42 -17.65 -41.03
N ASN A 42 13.56 -18.84 -40.43
CA ASN A 42 12.63 -19.95 -40.65
C ASN A 42 11.44 -19.97 -39.68
N ILE A 43 11.42 -19.09 -38.67
CA ILE A 43 10.38 -19.10 -37.61
C ILE A 43 9.19 -18.19 -37.99
N ILE A 44 9.44 -17.03 -38.60
CA ILE A 44 8.40 -16.06 -38.95
C ILE A 44 7.52 -16.56 -40.10
N PHE A 45 8.10 -17.23 -41.10
CA PHE A 45 7.35 -17.78 -42.24
C PHE A 45 6.45 -18.96 -41.82
N ILE A 46 6.91 -19.83 -40.91
CA ILE A 46 6.13 -20.93 -40.35
C ILE A 46 4.98 -20.41 -39.48
N LEU A 47 5.20 -19.35 -38.69
CA LEU A 47 4.16 -18.70 -37.89
C LEU A 47 3.11 -18.01 -38.76
N TYR A 48 3.52 -17.39 -39.87
CA TYR A 48 2.59 -16.75 -40.81
C TYR A 48 1.74 -17.78 -41.58
N CYS A 49 2.34 -18.89 -42.02
CA CYS A 49 1.61 -20.00 -42.64
C CYS A 49 0.65 -20.70 -41.66
N LYS A 50 1.03 -20.90 -40.38
CA LYS A 50 0.13 -21.43 -39.33
C LYS A 50 -1.05 -20.50 -39.05
N ARG A 51 -0.86 -19.19 -39.14
CA ARG A 51 -1.91 -18.18 -38.93
C ARG A 51 -2.92 -18.14 -40.08
N ILE A 52 -2.46 -18.32 -41.32
CA ILE A 52 -3.33 -18.45 -42.51
C ILE A 52 -4.10 -19.78 -42.50
N LEU A 53 -3.48 -20.88 -42.06
CA LEU A 53 -4.18 -22.17 -41.89
C LEU A 53 -5.28 -22.11 -40.81
N ARG A 54 -5.09 -21.31 -39.75
CA ARG A 54 -6.12 -21.07 -38.72
C ARG A 54 -7.29 -20.23 -39.23
N CYS A 55 -7.05 -19.21 -40.06
CA CYS A 55 -8.13 -18.42 -40.65
C CYS A 55 -8.98 -19.23 -41.65
N PHE A 56 -8.40 -20.22 -42.34
CA PHE A 56 -9.16 -21.09 -43.26
C PHE A 56 -9.99 -22.17 -42.55
N LYS A 57 -9.72 -22.45 -41.27
CA LYS A 57 -10.50 -23.39 -40.44
C LYS A 57 -11.75 -22.76 -39.79
N MET A 58 -11.98 -21.46 -39.97
CA MET A 58 -13.11 -20.72 -39.37
C MET A 58 -14.36 -20.65 -40.27
N SER A 59 -14.43 -21.37 -41.40
CA SER A 59 -15.61 -21.37 -42.27
C SER A 59 -16.15 -22.77 -42.61
N ALA A 60 -15.96 -23.74 -41.72
CA ALA A 60 -16.59 -25.05 -41.83
C ALA A 60 -17.36 -25.31 -40.53
N ASP A 61 -18.65 -24.98 -40.55
CA ASP A 61 -19.64 -25.65 -39.69
C ASP A 61 -19.69 -27.10 -40.15
N SER A 62 -18.92 -27.93 -39.47
CA SER A 62 -19.07 -29.37 -39.43
C SER A 62 -18.82 -29.77 -37.99
N ASP A 63 -19.76 -30.48 -37.38
CA ASP A 63 -19.64 -31.16 -36.11
C ASP A 63 -18.41 -32.07 -36.11
N VAL A 64 -17.25 -31.50 -35.79
CA VAL A 64 -16.08 -32.26 -35.40
C VAL A 64 -16.32 -32.58 -33.93
N GLU A 65 -16.81 -33.78 -33.64
CA GLU A 65 -16.60 -34.41 -32.35
C GLU A 65 -15.11 -34.26 -32.04
N ALA A 66 -14.76 -33.30 -31.18
CA ALA A 66 -13.39 -33.13 -30.76
C ALA A 66 -13.01 -34.42 -30.03
N ASP A 67 -11.99 -35.12 -30.51
CA ASP A 67 -11.45 -36.31 -29.85
C ASP A 67 -11.13 -35.93 -28.40
N ILE A 68 -11.96 -36.42 -27.47
CA ILE A 68 -11.78 -36.20 -26.05
C ILE A 68 -10.50 -36.91 -25.64
N ILE A 69 -9.63 -36.23 -24.90
CA ILE A 69 -8.36 -36.81 -24.44
C ILE A 69 -8.61 -38.10 -23.64
N GLU A 70 -7.86 -39.16 -23.93
CA GLU A 70 -7.82 -40.34 -23.07
C GLU A 70 -7.16 -39.99 -21.73
N ASN A 71 -7.67 -40.52 -20.61
CA ASN A 71 -7.19 -40.23 -19.26
C ASN A 71 -7.31 -38.76 -18.80
N VAL A 72 -8.36 -38.03 -19.23
CA VAL A 72 -8.64 -36.64 -18.80
C VAL A 72 -8.51 -36.44 -17.29
N ALA A 73 -8.98 -37.39 -16.48
CA ALA A 73 -8.92 -37.28 -15.02
C ALA A 73 -7.48 -37.15 -14.51
N GLU A 74 -6.57 -38.01 -14.98
CA GLU A 74 -5.14 -37.97 -14.60
C GLU A 74 -4.46 -36.70 -15.10
N VAL A 75 -4.79 -36.26 -16.33
CA VAL A 75 -4.26 -35.02 -16.89
C VAL A 75 -4.70 -33.82 -16.05
N MET A 76 -5.98 -33.74 -15.68
CA MET A 76 -6.52 -32.67 -14.86
C MET A 76 -5.93 -32.66 -13.45
N GLU A 77 -5.71 -33.83 -12.86
CA GLU A 77 -5.06 -33.96 -11.55
C GLU A 77 -3.59 -33.50 -11.62
N GLY A 78 -2.85 -33.93 -12.64
CA GLY A 78 -1.47 -33.50 -12.89
C GLY A 78 -1.35 -31.99 -13.05
N LEU A 79 -2.19 -31.38 -13.89
CA LEU A 79 -2.24 -29.93 -14.07
C LEU A 79 -2.61 -29.20 -12.77
N SER A 80 -3.56 -29.72 -12.01
CA SER A 80 -3.93 -29.14 -10.72
C SER A 80 -2.78 -29.20 -9.71
N LYS A 81 -2.02 -30.29 -9.69
CA LYS A 81 -0.86 -30.45 -8.80
C LYS A 81 0.26 -29.48 -9.20
N ASP A 82 0.64 -29.45 -10.48
CA ASP A 82 1.67 -28.55 -10.99
C ASP A 82 1.31 -27.08 -10.72
N LEU A 83 0.03 -26.72 -10.86
CA LEU A 83 -0.46 -25.37 -10.54
C LEU A 83 -0.35 -25.05 -9.04
N LYS A 84 -0.70 -26.00 -8.17
CA LYS A 84 -0.54 -25.83 -6.71
C LYS A 84 0.93 -25.66 -6.34
N ASP A 85 1.81 -26.46 -6.92
CA ASP A 85 3.26 -26.39 -6.68
C ASP A 85 3.85 -25.06 -7.18
N LEU A 86 3.36 -24.54 -8.31
CA LEU A 86 3.74 -23.23 -8.84
C LEU A 86 3.34 -22.09 -7.89
N TYR A 87 2.10 -22.08 -7.36
CA TYR A 87 1.66 -21.08 -6.40
C TYR A 87 2.38 -21.22 -5.05
N ALA A 88 2.58 -22.44 -4.55
CA ALA A 88 3.35 -22.69 -3.33
C ALA A 88 4.79 -22.18 -3.47
N PHE A 89 5.41 -22.37 -4.64
CA PHE A 89 6.74 -21.84 -4.92
C PHE A 89 6.78 -20.30 -4.88
N ARG A 90 5.77 -19.62 -5.43
CA ARG A 90 5.67 -18.14 -5.38
C ARG A 90 5.43 -17.63 -3.95
N ASP A 91 4.47 -18.24 -3.26
CA ASP A 91 3.96 -17.77 -1.97
C ASP A 91 4.95 -18.03 -0.84
N LEU A 92 5.64 -19.19 -0.88
CA LEU A 92 6.64 -19.60 0.10
C LEU A 92 8.07 -19.36 -0.41
N PHE A 93 8.26 -18.46 -1.36
CA PHE A 93 9.56 -18.22 -1.98
C PHE A 93 10.64 -17.92 -0.95
N PHE A 94 10.38 -17.00 -0.01
CA PHE A 94 11.34 -16.54 0.99
C PHE A 94 11.50 -17.46 2.21
N GLU A 95 10.68 -18.52 2.32
CA GLU A 95 10.94 -19.60 3.28
C GLU A 95 11.92 -20.63 2.72
N ASN A 96 11.95 -20.79 1.40
CA ASN A 96 12.78 -21.77 0.72
C ASN A 96 14.02 -21.16 0.04
N HIS A 97 14.11 -19.83 -0.05
CA HIS A 97 15.20 -19.11 -0.70
C HIS A 97 15.64 -17.92 0.15
N PRO A 98 16.94 -17.57 0.13
CA PRO A 98 17.44 -16.39 0.81
C PRO A 98 16.85 -15.10 0.22
N ILE A 99 16.67 -14.09 1.07
CA ILE A 99 16.07 -12.79 0.70
C ILE A 99 16.90 -12.03 -0.35
N GLU A 100 18.19 -12.33 -0.47
CA GLU A 100 19.08 -11.77 -1.48
C GLU A 100 18.62 -12.11 -2.92
N LEU A 101 17.81 -13.17 -3.10
CA LEU A 101 17.22 -13.54 -4.39
C LEU A 101 15.88 -12.82 -4.69
N ALA A 102 15.48 -11.82 -3.88
CA ALA A 102 14.23 -11.10 -4.07
C ALA A 102 14.06 -10.49 -5.47
N THR A 103 15.13 -9.95 -6.06
CA THR A 103 15.11 -9.39 -7.43
C THR A 103 14.87 -10.45 -8.51
N GLU A 104 15.23 -11.71 -8.25
CA GLU A 104 15.11 -12.82 -9.19
C GLU A 104 13.83 -13.63 -8.98
N LYS A 105 13.11 -13.43 -7.86
CA LYS A 105 11.85 -14.13 -7.54
C LYS A 105 10.89 -14.18 -8.72
N ASN A 106 10.56 -13.03 -9.30
CA ASN A 106 9.60 -12.94 -10.40
C ASN A 106 10.10 -13.66 -11.67
N LYS A 107 11.42 -13.66 -11.91
CA LYS A 107 12.02 -14.39 -13.02
C LYS A 107 11.86 -15.90 -12.84
N PHE A 108 12.19 -16.44 -11.66
CA PHE A 108 12.02 -17.87 -11.40
C PHE A 108 10.57 -18.33 -11.42
N VAL A 109 9.64 -17.48 -10.96
CA VAL A 109 8.20 -17.75 -11.07
C VAL A 109 7.77 -17.80 -12.54
N GLU A 110 8.23 -16.86 -13.37
CA GLU A 110 7.90 -16.83 -14.80
C GLU A 110 8.48 -18.06 -15.55
N GLU A 111 9.72 -18.46 -15.27
CA GLU A 111 10.33 -19.65 -15.87
C GLU A 111 9.53 -20.93 -15.57
N LYS A 112 9.04 -21.09 -14.33
CA LYS A 112 8.18 -22.22 -13.97
C LYS A 112 6.79 -22.11 -14.57
N LYS A 113 6.24 -20.89 -14.65
CA LYS A 113 4.95 -20.62 -15.28
C LYS A 113 4.99 -20.99 -16.76
N ASP A 114 6.03 -20.63 -17.50
CA ASP A 114 6.14 -20.89 -18.94
C ASP A 114 6.04 -22.39 -19.26
N VAL A 115 6.71 -23.24 -18.48
CA VAL A 115 6.62 -24.71 -18.62
C VAL A 115 5.18 -25.21 -18.42
N LEU A 116 4.46 -24.67 -17.44
CA LEU A 116 3.08 -25.06 -17.18
C LEU A 116 2.11 -24.49 -18.23
N VAL A 117 2.37 -23.28 -18.73
CA VAL A 117 1.63 -22.67 -19.83
C VAL A 117 1.74 -23.51 -21.09
N GLU A 118 2.93 -24.01 -21.44
CA GLU A 118 3.12 -24.92 -22.58
C GLU A 118 2.25 -26.18 -22.46
N LYS A 119 2.18 -26.78 -21.26
CA LYS A 119 1.28 -27.91 -21.00
C LYS A 119 -0.19 -27.54 -21.20
N PHE A 120 -0.65 -26.41 -20.66
CA PHE A 120 -2.03 -25.94 -20.84
C PHE A 120 -2.37 -25.53 -22.27
N GLU A 121 -1.40 -25.05 -23.05
CA GLU A 121 -1.58 -24.65 -24.45
C GLU A 121 -1.52 -25.84 -25.42
N SER A 122 -0.92 -26.96 -25.01
CA SER A 122 -0.94 -28.21 -25.78
C SER A 122 -2.33 -28.85 -25.84
N ILE A 123 -3.23 -28.50 -24.90
CA ILE A 123 -4.58 -29.03 -24.77
C ILE A 123 -5.59 -27.98 -25.22
N ASP A 124 -6.42 -28.34 -26.20
CA ASP A 124 -7.55 -27.52 -26.64
C ASP A 124 -8.73 -27.68 -25.67
N ASP A 125 -9.45 -26.60 -25.36
CA ASP A 125 -10.56 -26.65 -24.40
C ASP A 125 -11.72 -27.53 -24.90
N THR A 126 -11.84 -27.71 -26.22
CA THR A 126 -12.83 -28.62 -26.84
C THR A 126 -12.55 -30.10 -26.56
N GLN A 127 -11.29 -30.48 -26.33
CA GLN A 127 -10.87 -31.85 -26.01
C GLN A 127 -11.17 -32.24 -24.56
N ILE A 128 -11.53 -31.27 -23.71
CA ILE A 128 -11.95 -31.52 -22.34
C ILE A 128 -13.47 -31.70 -22.31
N PRO A 129 -14.00 -32.74 -21.62
CA PRO A 129 -15.43 -32.95 -21.43
C PRO A 129 -16.12 -31.70 -20.88
N PHE A 130 -17.34 -31.43 -21.34
CA PHE A 130 -18.08 -30.22 -20.97
C PHE A 130 -18.20 -30.03 -19.44
N SER A 131 -18.39 -31.11 -18.69
CA SER A 131 -18.47 -31.12 -17.23
C SER A 131 -17.19 -30.62 -16.53
N LEU A 132 -16.03 -30.82 -17.13
CA LEU A 132 -14.71 -30.46 -16.56
C LEU A 132 -14.12 -29.20 -17.21
N ARG A 133 -14.70 -28.73 -18.32
CA ARG A 133 -14.18 -27.60 -19.11
C ARG A 133 -14.10 -26.31 -18.31
N ALA A 134 -15.07 -26.03 -17.44
CA ALA A 134 -15.04 -24.87 -16.56
C ALA A 134 -13.83 -24.91 -15.60
N GLN A 135 -13.57 -26.07 -15.00
CA GLN A 135 -12.44 -26.28 -14.10
C GLN A 135 -11.10 -26.15 -14.84
N PHE A 136 -10.99 -26.72 -16.04
CA PHE A 136 -9.79 -26.62 -16.88
C PHE A 136 -9.48 -25.17 -17.24
N LEU A 137 -10.48 -24.43 -17.73
CA LEU A 137 -10.34 -23.01 -18.09
C LEU A 137 -10.00 -22.15 -16.89
N PHE A 138 -10.56 -22.46 -15.71
CA PHE A 138 -10.16 -21.83 -14.45
C PHE A 138 -8.68 -22.04 -14.15
N MET A 139 -8.20 -23.30 -14.16
CA MET A 139 -6.80 -23.61 -13.87
C MET A 139 -5.84 -22.95 -14.87
N LYS A 140 -6.20 -22.97 -16.15
CA LYS A 140 -5.45 -22.31 -17.23
C LYS A 140 -5.40 -20.79 -17.04
N GLY A 141 -6.55 -20.18 -16.74
CA GLY A 141 -6.65 -18.75 -16.46
C GLY A 141 -5.85 -18.32 -15.24
N ARG A 142 -5.90 -19.13 -14.17
CA ARG A 142 -5.12 -18.95 -12.95
C ARG A 142 -3.62 -19.06 -13.21
N CYS A 143 -3.18 -20.02 -14.03
CA CYS A 143 -1.78 -20.12 -14.45
C CYS A 143 -1.29 -18.84 -15.16
N TYR A 144 -2.08 -18.26 -16.07
CA TYR A 144 -1.75 -16.97 -16.68
C TYR A 144 -1.71 -15.82 -15.67
N ASN A 145 -2.57 -15.86 -14.65
CA ASN A 145 -2.76 -14.80 -13.67
C ASN A 145 -1.69 -14.77 -12.55
N ILE A 146 -0.74 -15.70 -12.50
CA ILE A 146 0.21 -15.78 -11.38
C ILE A 146 1.15 -14.57 -11.29
N SER A 147 1.54 -14.01 -12.43
CA SER A 147 2.48 -12.89 -12.48
C SER A 147 1.82 -11.60 -11.99
N PRO A 148 2.56 -10.65 -11.39
CA PRO A 148 1.98 -9.38 -10.92
C PRO A 148 1.37 -8.52 -12.05
N THR A 149 1.85 -8.72 -13.28
CA THR A 149 1.38 -8.00 -14.47
C THR A 149 0.09 -8.60 -15.04
N TYR A 150 -0.75 -7.74 -15.62
CA TYR A 150 -1.99 -8.18 -16.27
C TYR A 150 -1.71 -9.00 -17.54
N ASP A 151 -2.35 -10.17 -17.64
CA ASP A 151 -2.40 -10.99 -18.86
C ASP A 151 -3.85 -11.13 -19.35
N ALA A 152 -4.13 -10.66 -20.56
CA ALA A 152 -5.46 -10.73 -21.16
C ALA A 152 -5.94 -12.17 -21.43
N ARG A 153 -5.03 -13.15 -21.55
CA ARG A 153 -5.39 -14.56 -21.69
C ARG A 153 -6.04 -15.09 -20.42
N ALA A 154 -5.62 -14.61 -19.25
CA ALA A 154 -6.22 -14.98 -17.96
C ALA A 154 -7.70 -14.57 -17.92
N SER A 155 -8.00 -13.30 -18.18
CA SER A 155 -9.37 -12.78 -18.12
C SER A 155 -10.30 -13.47 -19.13
N GLN A 156 -9.81 -13.82 -20.32
CA GLN A 156 -10.57 -14.59 -21.32
C GLN A 156 -10.93 -15.99 -20.82
N CYS A 157 -9.96 -16.74 -20.27
CA CYS A 157 -10.20 -18.08 -19.76
C CYS A 157 -11.14 -18.06 -18.54
N LEU A 158 -10.90 -17.16 -17.60
CA LEU A 158 -11.67 -17.03 -16.37
C LEU A 158 -13.10 -16.56 -16.63
N SER A 159 -13.30 -15.61 -17.56
CA SER A 159 -14.64 -15.17 -17.98
C SER A 159 -15.45 -16.29 -18.63
N LYS A 160 -14.81 -17.19 -19.38
CA LYS A 160 -15.47 -18.39 -19.91
C LYS A 160 -15.78 -19.39 -18.80
N ALA A 161 -14.85 -19.61 -17.86
CA ALA A 161 -15.04 -20.53 -16.74
C ALA A 161 -16.27 -20.18 -15.89
N VAL A 162 -16.42 -18.91 -15.49
CA VAL A 162 -17.58 -18.45 -14.69
C VAL A 162 -18.90 -18.49 -15.47
N LYS A 163 -18.87 -18.37 -16.80
CA LYS A 163 -20.07 -18.52 -17.64
C LYS A 163 -20.52 -19.98 -17.77
N LEU A 164 -19.56 -20.90 -17.87
CA LEU A 164 -19.84 -22.34 -17.95
C LEU A 164 -20.29 -22.89 -16.59
N ASN A 165 -19.68 -22.42 -15.50
CA ASN A 165 -20.07 -22.78 -14.15
C ASN A 165 -20.06 -21.54 -13.22
N PRO A 166 -21.21 -20.87 -13.05
CA PRO A 166 -21.33 -19.73 -12.14
C PRO A 166 -21.05 -20.05 -10.67
N HIS A 167 -21.18 -21.30 -10.25
CA HIS A 167 -20.93 -21.73 -8.86
C HIS A 167 -19.43 -21.94 -8.56
N LEU A 168 -18.54 -21.81 -9.54
CA LEU A 168 -17.10 -21.93 -9.34
C LEU A 168 -16.53 -20.64 -8.73
N VAL A 169 -16.62 -20.54 -7.40
CA VAL A 169 -16.24 -19.36 -6.59
C VAL A 169 -14.77 -18.96 -6.81
N ASP A 170 -13.87 -19.93 -6.90
CA ASP A 170 -12.44 -19.66 -7.15
C ASP A 170 -12.20 -18.98 -8.51
N ALA A 171 -12.99 -19.30 -9.54
CA ALA A 171 -12.88 -18.64 -10.83
C ALA A 171 -13.33 -17.18 -10.79
N TRP A 172 -14.35 -16.86 -9.99
CA TRP A 172 -14.76 -15.47 -9.74
C TRP A 172 -13.67 -14.69 -8.99
N ASN A 173 -13.03 -15.31 -7.99
CA ASN A 173 -11.94 -14.69 -7.24
C ASN A 173 -10.75 -14.37 -8.13
N GLU A 174 -10.28 -15.35 -8.91
CA GLU A 174 -9.16 -15.15 -9.85
C GLU A 174 -9.51 -14.13 -10.94
N LEU A 175 -10.76 -14.12 -11.42
CA LEU A 175 -11.23 -13.11 -12.38
C LEU A 175 -11.18 -11.71 -11.76
N GLY A 176 -11.59 -11.57 -10.49
CA GLY A 176 -11.52 -10.32 -9.75
C GLY A 176 -10.09 -9.80 -9.59
N GLU A 177 -9.15 -10.68 -9.21
CA GLU A 177 -7.72 -10.32 -9.13
C GLU A 177 -7.16 -9.92 -10.51
N CYS A 178 -7.55 -10.63 -11.57
CA CYS A 178 -7.16 -10.30 -12.93
C CYS A 178 -7.63 -8.90 -13.36
N TYR A 179 -8.90 -8.55 -13.07
CA TYR A 179 -9.41 -7.20 -13.33
C TYR A 179 -8.72 -6.13 -12.49
N TRP A 180 -8.34 -6.46 -11.26
CA TRP A 180 -7.57 -5.55 -10.41
C TRP A 180 -6.20 -5.23 -11.01
N LYS A 181 -5.48 -6.24 -11.50
CA LYS A 181 -4.20 -6.06 -12.20
C LYS A 181 -4.35 -5.20 -13.45
N ASN A 182 -5.51 -5.23 -14.09
CA ASN A 182 -5.87 -4.34 -15.20
C ASN A 182 -6.38 -2.94 -14.77
N MET A 183 -6.25 -2.58 -13.48
CA MET A 183 -6.76 -1.34 -12.89
C MET A 183 -8.28 -1.14 -13.03
N ASN A 184 -9.03 -2.20 -13.35
CA ASN A 184 -10.48 -2.17 -13.50
C ASN A 184 -11.15 -2.56 -12.18
N ILE A 185 -11.10 -1.65 -11.21
CA ILE A 185 -11.59 -1.87 -9.85
C ILE A 185 -13.10 -2.17 -9.82
N LYS A 186 -13.88 -1.61 -10.75
CA LYS A 186 -15.33 -1.83 -10.83
C LYS A 186 -15.66 -3.29 -11.16
N ASP A 187 -15.03 -3.85 -12.18
CA ASP A 187 -15.27 -5.23 -12.58
C ASP A 187 -14.64 -6.22 -11.60
N ALA A 188 -13.51 -5.84 -10.97
CA ALA A 188 -12.93 -6.60 -9.87
C ALA A 188 -13.93 -6.73 -8.70
N LYS A 189 -14.51 -5.61 -8.25
CA LYS A 189 -15.54 -5.57 -7.21
C LYS A 189 -16.74 -6.43 -7.56
N ALA A 190 -17.27 -6.28 -8.78
CA ALA A 190 -18.41 -7.06 -9.26
C ALA A 190 -18.13 -8.56 -9.27
N SER A 191 -16.89 -8.96 -9.59
CA SER A 191 -16.47 -10.38 -9.59
C SER A 191 -16.43 -10.95 -8.17
N PHE A 192 -15.85 -10.24 -7.20
CA PHE A 192 -15.84 -10.66 -5.79
C PHE A 192 -17.23 -10.67 -5.17
N GLU A 193 -18.08 -9.69 -5.47
CA GLU A 193 -19.48 -9.69 -5.06
C GLU A 193 -20.26 -10.85 -5.69
N GLY A 194 -19.97 -11.18 -6.95
CA GLY A 194 -20.50 -12.36 -7.64
C GLY A 194 -20.15 -13.66 -6.91
N ALA A 195 -18.88 -13.83 -6.55
CA ALA A 195 -18.41 -14.99 -5.78
C ALA A 195 -19.18 -15.13 -4.45
N LEU A 196 -19.37 -14.03 -3.71
CA LEU A 196 -20.08 -14.01 -2.43
C LEU A 196 -21.58 -14.29 -2.52
N LYS A 197 -22.20 -14.15 -3.70
CA LYS A 197 -23.60 -14.58 -3.91
C LYS A 197 -23.74 -16.10 -3.88
N HIS A 198 -22.69 -16.83 -4.23
CA HIS A 198 -22.67 -18.29 -4.26
C HIS A 198 -22.13 -18.86 -2.95
N GLU A 199 -20.99 -18.35 -2.47
CA GLU A 199 -20.36 -18.84 -1.23
C GLU A 199 -19.59 -17.73 -0.53
N ARG A 200 -19.76 -17.63 0.80
CA ARG A 200 -18.91 -16.75 1.62
C ARG A 200 -17.52 -17.35 1.73
N ASN A 201 -16.52 -16.67 1.17
CA ASN A 201 -15.15 -17.15 1.13
C ASN A 201 -14.16 -16.05 1.53
N ARG A 202 -12.98 -16.45 2.04
CA ARG A 202 -11.99 -15.50 2.57
C ARG A 202 -11.50 -14.50 1.52
N LEU A 203 -11.22 -14.97 0.29
CA LEU A 203 -10.55 -14.19 -0.75
C LEU A 203 -11.40 -12.99 -1.15
N SER A 204 -12.67 -13.21 -1.49
CA SER A 204 -13.58 -12.13 -1.85
C SER A 204 -13.76 -11.13 -0.71
N LEU A 205 -13.88 -11.60 0.55
CA LEU A 205 -14.03 -10.74 1.72
C LEU A 205 -12.81 -9.82 1.92
N ARG A 206 -11.58 -10.37 1.80
CA ARG A 206 -10.34 -9.60 1.87
C ARG A 206 -10.28 -8.55 0.76
N CYS A 207 -10.50 -8.95 -0.49
CA CYS A 207 -10.39 -8.06 -1.63
C CYS A 207 -11.42 -6.92 -1.56
N LEU A 208 -12.68 -7.22 -1.21
CA LEU A 208 -13.70 -6.20 -1.02
C LEU A 208 -13.35 -5.25 0.14
N SER A 209 -12.80 -5.78 1.25
CA SER A 209 -12.29 -4.94 2.33
C SER A 209 -11.27 -3.92 1.81
N ILE A 210 -10.32 -4.35 0.96
CA ILE A 210 -9.31 -3.47 0.37
C ILE A 210 -9.95 -2.43 -0.57
N ILE A 211 -10.84 -2.84 -1.49
CA ILE A 211 -11.52 -1.94 -2.45
C ILE A 211 -12.23 -0.80 -1.74
N LEU A 212 -13.00 -1.11 -0.69
CA LEU A 212 -13.76 -0.11 0.06
C LEU A 212 -12.85 1.00 0.61
N ARG A 213 -11.63 0.67 1.07
CA ARG A 213 -10.69 1.67 1.60
C ARG A 213 -10.02 2.50 0.50
N GLN A 214 -9.96 1.99 -0.73
CA GLN A 214 -9.40 2.70 -1.88
C GLN A 214 -10.43 3.63 -2.54
N GLU A 215 -11.69 3.20 -2.70
CA GLU A 215 -12.79 3.99 -3.28
C GLU A 215 -13.18 5.22 -2.42
N SER A 216 -12.81 5.17 -1.14
CA SER A 216 -13.00 6.19 -0.11
C SER A 216 -12.45 7.60 -0.44
N GLY A 217 -11.63 7.75 -1.49
CA GLY A 217 -11.09 9.04 -1.94
C GLY A 217 -12.12 10.03 -2.50
N SER A 218 -13.34 9.60 -2.83
CA SER A 218 -14.36 10.41 -3.54
C SER A 218 -15.61 10.80 -2.73
N ASN A 219 -15.78 10.28 -1.51
CA ASN A 219 -17.05 10.36 -0.77
C ASN A 219 -17.11 11.50 0.27
N LYS A 220 -18.35 11.96 0.56
CA LYS A 220 -18.64 12.91 1.66
C LYS A 220 -18.25 12.28 3.01
N ARG A 221 -17.80 13.10 3.98
CA ARG A 221 -17.20 12.65 5.26
C ARG A 221 -18.04 11.64 6.07
N GLY A 222 -19.36 11.76 6.08
CA GLY A 222 -20.25 10.83 6.80
C GLY A 222 -20.39 9.46 6.13
N ASP A 223 -20.32 9.41 4.80
CA ASP A 223 -20.34 8.18 4.02
C ASP A 223 -18.99 7.43 4.15
N LEU A 224 -17.90 8.17 4.23
CA LEU A 224 -16.56 7.65 4.45
C LEU A 224 -16.43 6.79 5.72
N THR A 225 -17.01 7.24 6.83
CA THR A 225 -16.96 6.48 8.10
C THR A 225 -17.61 5.12 7.97
N ASN A 226 -18.80 5.05 7.36
CA ASN A 226 -19.52 3.80 7.17
C ASN A 226 -18.76 2.85 6.25
N VAL A 227 -18.16 3.37 5.17
CA VAL A 227 -17.34 2.59 4.23
C VAL A 227 -16.14 1.97 4.95
N ILE A 228 -15.42 2.72 5.79
CA ILE A 228 -14.26 2.22 6.53
C ILE A 228 -14.68 1.19 7.60
N LEU A 229 -15.77 1.44 8.34
CA LEU A 229 -16.29 0.46 9.29
C LEU A 229 -16.71 -0.83 8.57
N LYS A 230 -17.34 -0.73 7.39
CA LYS A 230 -17.69 -1.90 6.60
C LYS A 230 -16.47 -2.68 6.10
N SER A 231 -15.41 -1.97 5.72
CA SER A 231 -14.13 -2.60 5.38
C SER A 231 -13.55 -3.42 6.53
N VAL A 232 -13.62 -2.89 7.76
CA VAL A 232 -13.16 -3.60 8.98
C VAL A 232 -14.02 -4.84 9.24
N GLU A 233 -15.33 -4.76 9.08
CA GLU A 233 -16.23 -5.91 9.21
C GLU A 233 -15.87 -7.05 8.23
N LEU A 234 -15.68 -6.72 6.95
CA LEU A 234 -15.30 -7.71 5.94
C LEU A 234 -13.94 -8.35 6.23
N ALA A 235 -12.96 -7.57 6.71
CA ALA A 235 -11.67 -8.11 7.09
C ALA A 235 -11.74 -9.03 8.31
N LYS A 236 -12.55 -8.68 9.32
CA LYS A 236 -12.83 -9.55 10.48
C LYS A 236 -13.50 -10.85 10.04
N GLU A 237 -14.46 -10.76 9.13
CA GLU A 237 -15.14 -11.93 8.59
C GLU A 237 -14.17 -12.83 7.81
N ALA A 238 -13.25 -12.26 7.02
CA ALA A 238 -12.22 -13.02 6.34
C ALA A 238 -11.31 -13.80 7.30
N VAL A 239 -10.86 -13.16 8.40
CA VAL A 239 -10.09 -13.83 9.47
C VAL A 239 -10.90 -14.93 10.14
N ALA A 240 -12.21 -14.73 10.33
CA ALA A 240 -13.08 -15.75 10.94
C ALA A 240 -13.24 -17.01 10.06
N GLN A 241 -13.07 -16.89 8.73
CA GLN A 241 -13.07 -18.04 7.82
C GLN A 241 -11.81 -18.90 7.98
N ASP A 242 -10.66 -18.29 8.23
CA ASP A 242 -9.41 -18.99 8.54
C ASP A 242 -8.51 -18.15 9.44
N ILE A 243 -8.45 -18.50 10.73
CA ILE A 243 -7.65 -17.78 11.72
C ILE A 243 -6.14 -17.94 11.53
N LYS A 244 -5.69 -18.90 10.70
CA LYS A 244 -4.28 -19.15 10.40
C LYS A 244 -3.80 -18.39 9.16
N ASP A 245 -4.71 -17.80 8.39
CA ASP A 245 -4.38 -17.03 7.19
C ASP A 245 -3.81 -15.66 7.58
N GLY A 246 -2.49 -15.52 7.49
CA GLY A 246 -1.83 -14.28 7.84
C GLY A 246 -2.14 -13.15 6.87
N VAL A 247 -2.50 -13.44 5.63
CA VAL A 247 -2.89 -12.41 4.65
C VAL A 247 -4.21 -11.76 5.08
N SER A 248 -5.17 -12.54 5.59
CA SER A 248 -6.38 -12.00 6.22
C SER A 248 -6.05 -11.09 7.42
N TRP A 249 -5.10 -11.50 8.27
CA TRP A 249 -4.64 -10.67 9.39
C TRP A 249 -3.95 -9.38 8.94
N THR A 250 -3.14 -9.41 7.88
CA THR A 250 -2.55 -8.20 7.27
C THR A 250 -3.63 -7.25 6.78
N VAL A 251 -4.64 -7.77 6.07
CA VAL A 251 -5.77 -6.97 5.58
C VAL A 251 -6.57 -6.36 6.74
N LEU A 252 -6.76 -7.10 7.83
CA LEU A 252 -7.42 -6.58 9.04
C LEU A 252 -6.58 -5.50 9.74
N GLY A 253 -5.26 -5.68 9.83
CA GLY A 253 -4.34 -4.65 10.32
C GLY A 253 -4.45 -3.36 9.50
N ASN A 254 -4.41 -3.47 8.17
CA ASN A 254 -4.59 -2.34 7.25
C ASN A 254 -5.96 -1.68 7.41
N ALA A 255 -7.02 -2.45 7.66
CA ALA A 255 -8.35 -1.92 7.90
C ALA A 255 -8.42 -1.10 9.20
N TYR A 256 -7.83 -1.61 10.29
CA TYR A 256 -7.71 -0.85 11.54
C TYR A 256 -6.84 0.39 11.40
N LEU A 257 -5.75 0.32 10.62
CA LEU A 257 -4.90 1.46 10.34
C LEU A 257 -5.69 2.58 9.66
N CYS A 258 -6.46 2.26 8.63
CA CYS A 258 -7.36 3.22 7.99
C CYS A 258 -8.45 3.72 8.94
N GLN A 259 -9.06 2.86 9.75
CA GLN A 259 -10.05 3.28 10.76
C GLN A 259 -9.46 4.31 11.73
N PHE A 260 -8.23 4.06 12.20
CA PHE A 260 -7.52 4.96 13.10
C PHE A 260 -7.31 6.36 12.47
N PHE A 261 -6.86 6.43 11.22
CA PHE A 261 -6.57 7.71 10.57
C PHE A 261 -7.80 8.42 9.98
N MET A 262 -8.80 7.67 9.52
CA MET A 262 -9.91 8.23 8.74
C MET A 262 -11.19 8.40 9.56
N VAL A 263 -11.37 7.64 10.65
CA VAL A 263 -12.56 7.70 11.50
C VAL A 263 -12.23 8.36 12.84
N SER A 264 -11.37 7.73 13.63
CA SER A 264 -11.02 8.20 14.98
C SER A 264 -9.67 7.68 15.40
N GLN A 265 -8.79 8.59 15.86
CA GLN A 265 -7.47 8.25 16.37
C GLN A 265 -7.53 7.71 17.81
N ASP A 266 -8.34 6.68 18.03
CA ASP A 266 -8.43 5.97 19.31
C ASP A 266 -7.21 5.03 19.47
N PRO A 267 -6.38 5.20 20.52
CA PRO A 267 -5.25 4.31 20.78
C PRO A 267 -5.62 2.83 20.87
N ALA A 268 -6.86 2.48 21.24
CA ALA A 268 -7.30 1.08 21.26
C ALA A 268 -7.32 0.46 19.85
N ILE A 269 -7.73 1.22 18.83
CA ILE A 269 -7.76 0.76 17.43
C ILE A 269 -6.33 0.53 16.93
N LEU A 270 -5.39 1.41 17.28
CA LEU A 270 -3.99 1.24 16.89
C LEU A 270 -3.36 0.01 17.54
N LYS A 271 -3.71 -0.31 18.79
CA LYS A 271 -3.30 -1.57 19.43
C LYS A 271 -3.88 -2.79 18.71
N LEU A 272 -5.13 -2.75 18.26
CA LEU A 272 -5.73 -3.82 17.45
C LEU A 272 -5.00 -3.98 16.11
N CYS A 273 -4.64 -2.88 15.45
CA CYS A 273 -3.82 -2.87 14.24
C CYS A 273 -2.49 -3.60 14.46
N MET A 274 -1.74 -3.21 15.51
CA MET A 274 -0.45 -3.84 15.83
C MET A 274 -0.58 -5.31 16.22
N SER A 275 -1.66 -5.68 16.92
CA SER A 275 -1.96 -7.08 17.23
C SER A 275 -2.25 -7.90 15.97
N ALA A 276 -2.99 -7.35 15.01
CA ALA A 276 -3.27 -8.03 13.74
C ALA A 276 -2.00 -8.28 12.94
N TYR A 277 -1.09 -7.30 12.82
CA TYR A 277 0.21 -7.52 12.17
C TYR A 277 1.08 -8.55 12.90
N LYS A 278 1.00 -8.62 14.24
CA LYS A 278 1.70 -9.64 15.01
C LYS A 278 1.18 -11.06 14.70
N GLN A 279 -0.13 -11.22 14.52
CA GLN A 279 -0.72 -12.50 14.11
C GLN A 279 -0.37 -12.84 12.66
N ALA A 280 -0.42 -11.87 11.75
CA ALA A 280 -0.03 -12.05 10.35
C ALA A 280 1.39 -12.61 10.21
N TRP A 281 2.32 -12.14 11.04
CA TRP A 281 3.73 -12.57 11.00
C TRP A 281 3.94 -14.06 11.33
N LEU A 282 2.97 -14.74 11.95
CA LEU A 282 3.05 -16.18 12.25
C LEU A 282 2.84 -17.05 11.00
N ASP A 283 2.22 -16.51 9.95
CA ASP A 283 2.03 -17.19 8.67
C ASP A 283 3.22 -16.93 7.75
N PRO A 284 3.90 -17.98 7.26
CA PRO A 284 5.04 -17.82 6.37
C PRO A 284 4.70 -17.09 5.05
N ILE A 285 3.47 -17.21 4.53
CA ILE A 285 3.07 -16.51 3.31
C ILE A 285 3.01 -15.00 3.57
N ALA A 286 2.31 -14.57 4.62
CA ALA A 286 2.20 -13.16 4.96
C ALA A 286 3.54 -12.54 5.38
N LYS A 287 4.40 -13.30 6.06
CA LYS A 287 5.78 -12.91 6.38
C LYS A 287 6.64 -12.67 5.14
N GLY A 288 6.32 -13.30 4.01
CA GLY A 288 6.97 -13.05 2.72
C GLY A 288 6.44 -11.83 1.97
N GLN A 289 5.43 -11.11 2.48
CA GLN A 289 4.80 -9.97 1.79
C GLN A 289 5.42 -8.63 2.26
N PRO A 290 5.95 -7.79 1.35
CA PRO A 290 6.56 -6.52 1.70
C PRO A 290 5.57 -5.51 2.31
N ASP A 291 4.30 -5.54 1.88
CA ASP A 291 3.23 -4.67 2.36
C ASP A 291 2.98 -4.75 3.88
N LEU A 292 3.13 -5.94 4.47
CA LEU A 292 2.98 -6.13 5.91
C LEU A 292 3.93 -5.23 6.68
N TYR A 293 5.20 -5.23 6.28
CA TYR A 293 6.26 -4.46 6.92
C TYR A 293 6.12 -2.97 6.62
N TYR A 294 5.79 -2.60 5.38
CA TYR A 294 5.56 -1.20 5.05
C TYR A 294 4.43 -0.59 5.89
N ASN A 295 3.25 -1.21 5.91
CA ASN A 295 2.10 -0.69 6.65
C ASN A 295 2.33 -0.72 8.16
N LYS A 296 3.01 -1.74 8.70
CA LYS A 296 3.45 -1.77 10.11
C LYS A 296 4.45 -0.65 10.40
N GLY A 297 5.39 -0.36 9.50
CA GLY A 297 6.33 0.74 9.60
C GLY A 297 5.66 2.11 9.66
N ILE A 298 4.58 2.32 8.89
CA ILE A 298 3.77 3.54 8.95
C ILE A 298 3.12 3.70 10.34
N ALA A 299 2.55 2.64 10.90
CA ALA A 299 1.98 2.65 12.24
C ALA A 299 3.04 2.99 13.31
N LEU A 300 4.18 2.30 13.28
CA LEU A 300 5.30 2.51 14.19
C LEU A 300 5.89 3.92 14.10
N LYS A 301 6.04 4.46 12.89
CA LYS A 301 6.45 5.85 12.65
C LYS A 301 5.47 6.83 13.29
N TYR A 302 4.17 6.57 13.19
CA TYR A 302 3.16 7.41 13.85
C TYR A 302 3.23 7.32 15.37
N GLU A 303 3.53 6.15 15.94
CA GLU A 303 3.73 5.96 17.39
C GLU A 303 5.08 6.49 17.93
N GLU A 304 5.94 7.01 17.06
CA GLU A 304 7.32 7.45 17.36
C GLU A 304 8.25 6.30 17.79
N SER A 305 7.92 5.06 17.43
CA SER A 305 8.81 3.89 17.50
C SER A 305 9.74 3.89 16.28
N TYR A 306 10.61 4.89 16.20
CA TYR A 306 11.38 5.21 14.98
C TYR A 306 12.38 4.11 14.58
N SER A 307 13.03 3.44 15.53
CA SER A 307 13.97 2.35 15.23
C SER A 307 13.28 1.19 14.53
N GLU A 308 12.18 0.70 15.10
CA GLU A 308 11.40 -0.38 14.52
C GLU A 308 10.79 0.04 13.17
N ALA A 309 10.35 1.30 13.03
CA ALA A 309 9.85 1.80 11.75
C ALA A 309 10.92 1.75 10.64
N LEU A 310 12.16 2.18 10.94
CA LEU A 310 13.28 2.11 10.01
C LEU A 310 13.56 0.66 9.57
N GLU A 311 13.60 -0.28 10.52
CA GLU A 311 13.83 -1.70 10.25
C GLU A 311 12.72 -2.30 9.38
N ASN A 312 11.46 -1.97 9.65
CA ASN A 312 10.33 -2.46 8.86
C ASN A 312 10.35 -1.90 7.42
N PHE A 313 10.67 -0.62 7.22
CA PHE A 313 10.81 -0.06 5.87
C PHE A 313 12.01 -0.65 5.13
N GLU A 314 13.14 -0.85 5.79
CA GLU A 314 14.30 -1.53 5.19
C GLU A 314 13.95 -2.97 4.79
N TYR A 315 13.28 -3.72 5.66
CA TYR A 315 12.91 -5.10 5.37
C TYR A 315 11.91 -5.19 4.21
N ALA A 316 10.94 -4.28 4.12
CA ALA A 316 10.06 -4.15 2.96
C ALA A 316 10.84 -3.91 1.66
N CYS A 317 11.86 -3.02 1.68
CA CYS A 317 12.74 -2.80 0.52
C CYS A 317 13.52 -4.05 0.12
N ARG A 318 13.88 -4.92 1.07
CA ARG A 318 14.63 -6.15 0.79
C ARG A 318 13.72 -7.23 0.18
N LEU A 319 12.47 -7.31 0.62
CA LEU A 319 11.48 -8.24 0.08
C LEU A 319 11.05 -7.89 -1.34
N ASP A 320 10.94 -6.59 -1.66
CA ASP A 320 10.63 -6.11 -3.01
C ASP A 320 11.50 -4.88 -3.38
N PRO A 321 12.72 -5.11 -3.91
CA PRO A 321 13.65 -4.02 -4.21
C PRO A 321 13.19 -3.00 -5.27
N PRO A 322 12.44 -3.39 -6.33
CA PRO A 322 11.82 -2.44 -7.25
C PRO A 322 10.79 -1.51 -6.61
N TRP A 323 10.16 -1.92 -5.49
CA TRP A 323 9.09 -1.16 -4.86
C TRP A 323 9.59 0.13 -4.18
N GLN A 324 9.23 1.27 -4.75
CA GLN A 324 9.75 2.59 -4.34
C GLN A 324 9.19 3.16 -3.01
N PRO A 325 7.89 3.00 -2.67
CA PRO A 325 7.30 3.64 -1.49
C PRO A 325 8.02 3.38 -0.16
N PRO A 326 8.42 2.13 0.21
CA PRO A 326 9.17 1.91 1.44
C PRO A 326 10.53 2.59 1.42
N ARG A 327 11.21 2.60 0.27
CA ARG A 327 12.51 3.25 0.11
C ARG A 327 12.40 4.77 0.30
N ALA A 328 11.35 5.38 -0.25
CA ALA A 328 11.06 6.79 -0.10
C ALA A 328 10.78 7.13 1.39
N GLU A 329 9.93 6.36 2.06
CA GLU A 329 9.61 6.59 3.48
C GLU A 329 10.80 6.33 4.40
N LEU A 330 11.62 5.30 4.12
CA LEU A 330 12.88 5.04 4.82
C LEU A 330 13.82 6.25 4.77
N ASN A 331 14.06 6.77 3.56
CA ASN A 331 14.96 7.92 3.36
C ASN A 331 14.41 9.18 4.04
N LYS A 332 13.11 9.46 3.89
CA LYS A 332 12.46 10.59 4.57
C LYS A 332 12.61 10.49 6.08
N LEU A 333 12.39 9.31 6.66
CA LEU A 333 12.52 9.10 8.10
C LEU A 333 13.97 9.28 8.57
N LYS A 334 14.96 8.76 7.83
CA LYS A 334 16.39 8.99 8.13
C LYS A 334 16.73 10.48 8.13
N THR A 335 16.35 11.21 7.09
CA THR A 335 16.58 12.65 6.98
C THR A 335 15.91 13.41 8.12
N TYR A 336 14.66 13.07 8.44
CA TYR A 336 13.92 13.65 9.56
C TYR A 336 14.66 13.43 10.89
N LEU A 337 15.10 12.21 11.18
CA LEU A 337 15.75 11.87 12.44
C LEU A 337 17.10 12.58 12.60
N THR A 338 17.91 12.63 11.53
CA THR A 338 19.15 13.42 11.52
C THR A 338 18.86 14.91 11.78
N ALA A 339 17.84 15.47 11.14
CA ALA A 339 17.45 16.86 11.36
C ALA A 339 16.94 17.12 12.79
N THR A 340 16.21 16.16 13.40
CA THR A 340 15.76 16.25 14.79
C THR A 340 16.92 16.24 15.79
N ASP A 341 17.87 15.34 15.61
CA ASP A 341 19.06 15.24 16.45
C ASP A 341 19.87 16.53 16.37
N ASP A 342 20.14 17.01 15.15
CA ASP A 342 20.86 18.26 14.91
C ASP A 342 20.15 19.48 15.49
N LEU A 343 18.83 19.56 15.34
CA LEU A 343 18.03 20.67 15.86
C LEU A 343 18.13 20.74 17.38
N VAL A 344 17.98 19.61 18.07
CA VAL A 344 18.05 19.53 19.53
C VAL A 344 19.46 19.82 20.02
N ARG A 345 20.46 19.13 19.47
CA ARG A 345 21.88 19.25 19.84
C ARG A 345 22.43 20.66 19.64
N THR A 346 22.05 21.33 18.56
CA THR A 346 22.51 22.70 18.25
C THR A 346 21.59 23.79 18.78
N ARG A 347 20.45 23.43 19.39
CA ARG A 347 19.41 24.37 19.85
C ARG A 347 18.98 25.34 18.75
N GLY A 348 18.72 24.80 17.55
CA GLY A 348 18.38 25.59 16.36
C GLY A 348 19.49 26.51 15.86
N LYS A 349 20.75 26.22 16.21
CA LYS A 349 21.93 27.05 15.89
C LYS A 349 21.80 28.50 16.40
N ILE A 350 21.03 28.72 17.46
CA ILE A 350 20.87 30.04 18.08
C ILE A 350 22.13 30.38 18.88
N LYS A 351 22.66 31.59 18.66
CA LYS A 351 23.85 32.10 19.38
C LYS A 351 23.60 32.11 20.90
N PRO A 352 24.58 31.71 21.74
CA PRO A 352 24.40 31.59 23.20
C PRO A 352 23.83 32.85 23.88
N LYS A 353 24.30 34.05 23.50
CA LYS A 353 23.78 35.33 24.04
C LYS A 353 22.30 35.54 23.73
N ARG A 354 21.87 35.22 22.50
CA ARG A 354 20.46 35.32 22.08
C ARG A 354 19.61 34.28 22.80
N LEU A 355 20.13 33.06 22.94
CA LEU A 355 19.45 31.97 23.67
C LEU A 355 19.21 32.36 25.14
N ALA A 356 20.23 32.88 25.81
CA ALA A 356 20.11 33.38 27.20
C ALA A 356 19.03 34.47 27.31
N HIS A 357 19.01 35.42 26.38
CA HIS A 357 17.99 36.47 26.35
C HIS A 357 16.57 35.90 26.11
N MET A 358 16.41 34.96 25.19
CA MET A 358 15.12 34.29 24.94
C MET A 358 14.58 33.62 26.22
N VAL A 359 15.44 32.91 26.94
CA VAL A 359 15.08 32.22 28.17
C VAL A 359 14.78 33.19 29.32
N GLN A 360 15.56 34.26 29.46
CA GLN A 360 15.29 35.33 30.45
C GLN A 360 13.97 36.06 30.17
N SER A 361 13.54 36.13 28.91
CA SER A 361 12.27 36.76 28.51
C SER A 361 11.02 35.89 28.77
N ILE A 362 11.17 34.69 29.35
CA ILE A 362 10.04 33.84 29.68
C ILE A 362 9.26 34.46 30.84
N ASP A 363 8.05 34.94 30.57
CA ASP A 363 7.14 35.51 31.55
C ASP A 363 6.08 34.48 31.98
N LYS A 364 5.88 34.30 33.29
CA LYS A 364 4.86 33.41 33.87
C LYS A 364 3.43 33.77 33.43
N LYS A 365 3.17 35.00 32.97
CA LYS A 365 1.90 35.39 32.34
C LYS A 365 1.57 34.56 31.10
N MET A 366 2.58 34.01 30.42
CA MET A 366 2.40 33.15 29.25
C MET A 366 1.83 31.76 29.59
N LEU A 367 1.72 31.41 30.88
CA LEU A 367 1.00 30.21 31.33
C LEU A 367 -0.51 30.32 31.11
N GLY A 368 -1.07 31.53 30.99
CA GLY A 368 -2.49 31.75 30.74
C GLY A 368 -3.39 30.92 31.66
N VAL A 369 -4.20 30.02 31.08
CA VAL A 369 -5.12 29.15 31.82
C VAL A 369 -4.43 28.08 32.69
N TYR A 370 -3.13 27.88 32.50
CA TYR A 370 -2.29 26.97 33.29
C TYR A 370 -1.52 27.69 34.40
N SER A 371 -1.82 28.96 34.67
CA SER A 371 -1.21 29.68 35.79
C SER A 371 -1.56 29.02 37.14
N PRO A 372 -0.65 29.09 38.14
CA PRO A 372 -0.90 28.54 39.47
C PRO A 372 -2.23 29.02 40.06
N GLY A 373 -2.97 28.11 40.70
CA GLY A 373 -4.29 28.39 41.27
C GLY A 373 -5.47 28.27 40.29
N SER A 374 -5.22 28.06 39.00
CA SER A 374 -6.27 27.77 38.01
C SER A 374 -6.64 26.29 38.02
N LEU A 375 -7.94 25.99 38.02
CA LEU A 375 -8.47 24.64 37.94
C LEU A 375 -8.67 24.22 36.49
N ASN A 376 -8.02 23.11 36.11
CA ASN A 376 -8.05 22.59 34.74
C ASN A 376 -8.73 21.21 34.69
N THR A 377 -9.21 20.83 33.51
CA THR A 377 -9.82 19.52 33.27
C THR A 377 -9.04 18.76 32.22
N PHE A 378 -8.61 17.54 32.56
CA PHE A 378 -7.84 16.65 31.68
C PHE A 378 -8.52 15.28 31.61
N GLY A 379 -9.19 15.00 30.50
CA GLY A 379 -9.96 13.77 30.34
C GLY A 379 -11.05 13.65 31.41
N SER A 380 -10.99 12.60 32.23
CA SER A 380 -11.91 12.38 33.35
C SER A 380 -11.53 13.16 34.62
N ARG A 381 -10.30 13.67 34.73
CA ARG A 381 -9.80 14.38 35.92
C ARG A 381 -10.24 15.84 35.87
N ARG A 382 -11.04 16.26 36.86
CA ARG A 382 -11.50 17.64 37.05
C ARG A 382 -10.66 18.32 38.13
N ASP A 383 -10.69 19.65 38.13
CA ASP A 383 -10.10 20.50 39.17
C ASP A 383 -8.60 20.24 39.42
N VAL A 384 -7.87 19.95 38.33
CA VAL A 384 -6.42 19.71 38.37
C VAL A 384 -5.67 21.03 38.41
N THR A 385 -4.85 21.23 39.44
CA THR A 385 -3.87 22.31 39.53
C THR A 385 -2.56 21.87 38.87
N LEU A 386 -1.87 22.80 38.20
CA LEU A 386 -0.61 22.53 37.53
C LEU A 386 0.57 23.20 38.23
N GLU A 387 1.63 22.44 38.44
CA GLU A 387 2.93 22.94 38.92
C GLU A 387 3.84 23.25 37.72
N LEU A 388 4.39 24.47 37.67
CA LEU A 388 5.40 24.82 36.68
C LEU A 388 6.72 24.13 37.03
N VAL A 389 7.18 23.25 36.14
CA VAL A 389 8.45 22.52 36.28
C VAL A 389 9.40 22.85 35.13
N ARG A 390 10.69 22.62 35.35
CA ARG A 390 11.70 22.72 34.30
C ARG A 390 11.78 21.45 33.45
N LEU A 391 12.37 21.57 32.27
CA LEU A 391 12.58 20.46 31.34
C LEU A 391 13.52 19.38 31.90
N ASP A 392 14.50 19.74 32.73
CA ASP A 392 15.40 18.78 33.40
C ASP A 392 14.77 18.04 34.59
N GLU A 393 13.63 18.53 35.09
CA GLU A 393 12.86 17.92 36.19
C GLU A 393 11.78 16.95 35.70
N LEU A 394 11.59 16.85 34.38
CA LEU A 394 10.66 15.91 33.76
C LEU A 394 11.18 14.48 33.88
N GLN A 395 10.27 13.57 34.21
CA GLN A 395 10.50 12.13 34.20
C GLN A 395 10.07 11.53 32.85
N GLU A 396 10.70 10.42 32.46
CA GLU A 396 10.25 9.66 31.29
C GLU A 396 8.84 9.11 31.50
N GLY A 397 8.00 9.20 30.47
CA GLY A 397 6.57 8.90 30.56
C GLY A 397 5.72 10.14 30.86
N ALA A 398 4.56 9.93 31.48
CA ALA A 398 3.58 10.97 31.74
C ALA A 398 3.94 11.79 32.98
N ASN A 399 3.92 13.12 32.84
CA ASN A 399 4.18 14.06 33.94
C ASN A 399 2.87 14.73 34.36
N GLU A 400 1.98 13.97 35.01
CA GLU A 400 0.67 14.47 35.45
C GLU A 400 0.79 15.63 36.45
N GLY A 401 -0.16 16.57 36.40
CA GLY A 401 -0.16 17.73 37.31
C GLY A 401 0.99 18.73 37.09
N LYS A 402 1.82 18.53 36.05
CA LYS A 402 2.95 19.41 35.73
C LYS A 402 2.67 20.21 34.46
N VAL A 403 3.24 21.40 34.35
CA VAL A 403 3.24 22.24 33.13
C VAL A 403 4.65 22.72 32.85
N ILE A 404 5.03 22.73 31.57
CA ILE A 404 6.28 23.33 31.12
C ILE A 404 6.01 24.62 30.36
N LEU A 405 6.96 25.55 30.43
CA LEU A 405 6.96 26.79 29.67
C LEU A 405 8.35 27.03 29.09
N GLY A 406 8.43 27.12 27.76
CA GLY A 406 9.69 27.31 27.05
C GLY A 406 9.57 28.21 25.84
N ARG A 407 10.69 28.43 25.16
CA ARG A 407 10.82 29.18 23.91
C ARG A 407 11.14 28.27 22.75
N VAL A 408 10.50 28.51 21.61
CA VAL A 408 10.82 27.81 20.37
C VAL A 408 12.16 28.30 19.82
N VAL A 409 13.07 27.39 19.54
CA VAL A 409 14.42 27.71 18.99
C VAL A 409 14.61 27.30 17.55
N GLY A 410 13.72 26.47 17.00
CA GLY A 410 13.73 26.07 15.61
C GLY A 410 12.62 25.06 15.32
N SER A 411 12.34 24.83 14.04
CA SER A 411 11.33 23.88 13.57
C SER A 411 11.85 23.09 12.38
N ILE A 412 11.27 21.91 12.19
CA ILE A 412 11.56 21.04 11.05
C ILE A 412 10.36 21.10 10.11
N HIS A 413 10.63 21.49 8.88
CA HIS A 413 9.66 21.38 7.81
C HIS A 413 9.65 19.92 7.32
N ASN A 414 8.49 19.28 7.41
CA ASN A 414 8.27 17.94 6.91
C ASN A 414 7.34 18.04 5.70
N GLU A 415 7.71 17.40 4.58
CA GLU A 415 6.86 17.32 3.38
C GLU A 415 5.48 16.71 3.71
N SER A 416 5.47 15.75 4.64
CA SER A 416 4.25 15.32 5.30
C SER A 416 3.95 16.29 6.43
N ALA A 417 2.89 17.11 6.31
CA ALA A 417 2.53 18.16 7.27
C ALA A 417 2.28 17.69 8.73
N VAL A 418 2.46 16.40 9.03
CA VAL A 418 2.23 15.79 10.34
C VAL A 418 3.38 14.82 10.69
N PRO A 419 3.98 14.93 11.89
CA PRO A 419 3.77 15.99 12.88
C PRO A 419 4.41 17.31 12.49
N PHE A 420 3.87 18.42 13.02
CA PHE A 420 4.60 19.68 13.10
C PHE A 420 5.62 19.55 14.23
N THR A 421 6.91 19.68 13.90
CA THR A 421 8.00 19.38 14.82
C THR A 421 8.83 20.64 15.10
N PHE A 422 9.02 20.97 16.37
CA PHE A 422 9.85 22.09 16.79
C PHE A 422 10.66 21.78 18.05
N ALA A 423 11.73 22.52 18.28
CA ALA A 423 12.55 22.40 19.49
C ALA A 423 12.22 23.50 20.49
N LEU A 424 12.11 23.10 21.75
CA LEU A 424 11.75 23.94 22.89
C LEU A 424 12.91 23.98 23.89
N VAL A 425 13.21 25.18 24.39
CA VAL A 425 14.18 25.39 25.47
C VAL A 425 13.55 26.14 26.64
N ASP A 426 14.00 25.90 27.86
CA ASP A 426 13.50 26.59 29.05
C ASP A 426 14.65 27.19 29.88
N ALA A 427 14.34 27.58 31.13
CA ALA A 427 15.29 28.10 32.11
C ALA A 427 16.51 27.21 32.36
N SER A 428 16.37 25.89 32.19
CA SER A 428 17.46 24.92 32.37
C SER A 428 18.46 24.87 31.21
N LEU A 429 18.18 25.56 30.11
CA LEU A 429 18.88 25.42 28.82
C LEU A 429 18.88 23.99 28.25
N GLN A 430 18.07 23.09 28.80
CA GLN A 430 17.74 21.84 28.12
C GLN A 430 16.95 22.14 26.86
N CYS A 431 17.13 21.28 25.86
CA CYS A 431 16.44 21.37 24.58
C CYS A 431 15.70 20.06 24.37
N VAL A 432 14.40 20.14 24.13
CA VAL A 432 13.56 18.97 23.84
C VAL A 432 12.85 19.17 22.52
N LEU A 433 12.65 18.08 21.79
CA LEU A 433 11.82 18.08 20.61
C LEU A 433 10.35 18.03 21.03
N VAL A 434 9.47 18.76 20.34
CA VAL A 434 8.02 18.68 20.51
C VAL A 434 7.41 18.30 19.18
N THR A 435 6.70 17.16 19.15
CA THR A 435 5.97 16.66 17.99
C THR A 435 4.49 16.92 18.19
N VAL A 436 3.90 17.75 17.32
CA VAL A 436 2.48 18.10 17.42
C VAL A 436 1.72 17.48 16.27
N TYR A 437 0.81 16.57 16.61
CA TYR A 437 -0.10 15.93 15.68
C TYR A 437 -1.40 16.72 15.59
N ASN A 438 -2.15 16.46 14.52
CA ASN A 438 -3.44 17.08 14.25
C ASN A 438 -3.46 18.62 14.17
N TRP A 439 -2.32 19.24 13.87
CA TRP A 439 -2.25 20.67 13.58
C TRP A 439 -2.50 20.89 12.08
N ALA A 440 -3.39 21.83 11.74
CA ALA A 440 -3.71 22.18 10.37
C ALA A 440 -2.49 22.66 9.59
N ASP A 441 -2.45 22.30 8.30
CA ASP A 441 -1.37 22.69 7.40
C ASP A 441 -1.22 24.22 7.32
N GLY A 442 0.02 24.69 7.20
CA GLY A 442 0.36 26.11 7.25
C GLY A 442 0.18 26.78 8.62
N ARG A 443 -0.01 25.99 9.70
CA ARG A 443 -0.01 26.47 11.09
C ARG A 443 1.15 25.86 11.86
N GLY A 444 1.54 26.51 12.96
CA GLY A 444 2.63 26.06 13.79
C GLY A 444 3.16 27.18 14.67
N ALA A 445 4.11 26.83 15.54
CA ALA A 445 4.85 27.80 16.34
C ALA A 445 6.06 28.33 15.55
N ILE A 446 6.44 29.59 15.78
CA ILE A 446 7.62 30.21 15.16
C ILE A 446 8.74 30.42 16.18
N ILE A 447 9.96 30.61 15.68
CA ILE A 447 11.13 30.86 16.55
C ILE A 447 10.88 32.09 17.43
N GLY A 448 11.06 31.91 18.74
CA GLY A 448 10.82 32.94 19.74
C GLY A 448 9.46 32.85 20.44
N ASP A 449 8.50 32.10 19.91
CA ASP A 449 7.22 31.89 20.60
C ASP A 449 7.43 31.24 21.97
N ALA A 450 6.68 31.71 22.96
CA ALA A 450 6.53 31.02 24.23
C ALA A 450 5.49 29.91 24.10
N VAL A 451 5.82 28.70 24.50
CA VAL A 451 4.92 27.54 24.45
C VAL A 451 4.71 27.04 25.87
N ALA A 452 3.46 27.05 26.33
CA ALA A 452 3.06 26.34 27.55
C ALA A 452 2.41 25.00 27.17
N LEU A 453 2.85 23.92 27.80
CA LEU A 453 2.32 22.57 27.57
C LEU A 453 2.03 21.88 28.90
N PRO A 454 0.76 21.54 29.19
CA PRO A 454 0.38 20.81 30.38
C PRO A 454 0.61 19.30 30.20
N GLU A 455 0.84 18.61 31.31
CA GLU A 455 1.00 17.16 31.41
C GLU A 455 1.88 16.54 30.32
N PRO A 456 3.11 17.05 30.13
CA PRO A 456 3.97 16.59 29.04
C PRO A 456 4.31 15.11 29.20
N ARG A 457 4.23 14.36 28.10
CA ARG A 457 4.73 12.99 28.03
C ARG A 457 6.12 12.97 27.41
N LEU A 458 7.15 12.82 28.24
CA LEU A 458 8.54 12.80 27.80
C LEU A 458 8.92 11.40 27.34
N ALA A 459 9.63 11.29 26.21
CA ALA A 459 10.23 10.05 25.74
C ALA A 459 11.71 10.27 25.42
N ALA A 460 12.57 9.30 25.78
CA ALA A 460 13.95 9.28 25.32
C ALA A 460 14.04 8.52 23.98
N GLN A 461 14.50 9.19 22.93
CA GLN A 461 14.68 8.63 21.60
C GLN A 461 16.16 8.41 21.36
N ARG A 462 16.60 7.15 21.40
CA ARG A 462 18.01 6.77 21.22
C ARG A 462 18.14 5.56 20.31
N HIS A 463 18.95 5.69 19.26
CA HIS A 463 19.30 4.59 18.39
C HIS A 463 20.68 4.82 17.76
N ASP A 464 21.43 3.74 17.57
CA ASP A 464 22.73 3.75 16.89
C ASP A 464 22.84 2.50 16.03
N SER A 465 22.62 2.66 14.72
CA SER A 465 22.72 1.58 13.73
C SER A 465 23.18 2.14 12.37
N PRO A 466 23.52 1.27 11.41
CA PRO A 466 23.80 1.72 10.04
C PRO A 466 22.61 2.44 9.38
N LEU A 467 21.38 2.23 9.86
CA LEU A 467 20.20 2.91 9.34
C LEU A 467 20.14 4.37 9.77
N ALA A 468 20.37 4.65 11.05
CA ALA A 468 20.34 5.99 11.60
C ALA A 468 21.04 6.05 12.97
N LYS A 469 21.55 7.24 13.30
CA LYS A 469 22.09 7.57 14.63
C LYS A 469 21.43 8.84 15.15
N TYR A 470 20.76 8.74 16.29
CA TYR A 470 20.09 9.87 16.92
C TYR A 470 19.97 9.67 18.43
N ASN A 471 20.02 10.77 19.19
CA ASN A 471 19.85 10.80 20.63
C ASN A 471 19.23 12.13 21.08
N PHE A 472 17.92 12.13 21.28
CA PHE A 472 17.18 13.31 21.76
C PHE A 472 16.02 12.92 22.67
N LYS A 473 15.51 13.90 23.43
CA LYS A 473 14.26 13.76 24.18
C LYS A 473 13.12 14.38 23.37
N SER A 474 11.97 13.73 23.30
CA SER A 474 10.77 14.25 22.65
C SER A 474 9.59 14.37 23.62
N ILE A 475 8.69 15.30 23.32
CA ILE A 475 7.38 15.43 23.95
C ILE A 475 6.32 15.37 22.86
N ARG A 476 5.47 14.34 22.93
CA ARG A 476 4.39 14.14 21.97
C ARG A 476 3.13 14.87 22.38
N VAL A 477 2.54 15.61 21.44
CA VAL A 477 1.29 16.34 21.62
C VAL A 477 0.28 15.89 20.57
N ASN A 478 -0.72 15.10 20.98
CA ASN A 478 -1.75 14.60 20.06
C ASN A 478 -2.81 15.65 19.69
N ASN A 479 -3.04 16.63 20.57
CA ASN A 479 -4.06 17.66 20.40
C ASN A 479 -3.43 19.05 20.53
N PRO A 480 -3.30 19.82 19.45
CA PRO A 480 -2.66 21.13 19.48
C PRO A 480 -3.42 22.13 20.36
N MET A 481 -4.72 21.89 20.63
CA MET A 481 -5.52 22.78 21.50
C MET A 481 -5.07 22.77 22.98
N LEU A 482 -4.22 21.81 23.37
CA LEU A 482 -3.59 21.81 24.70
C LEU A 482 -2.43 22.81 24.80
N LEU A 483 -1.87 23.23 23.67
CA LEU A 483 -0.78 24.21 23.63
C LEU A 483 -1.31 25.62 23.85
N LEU A 484 -0.55 26.42 24.61
CA LEU A 484 -0.66 27.87 24.58
C LEU A 484 0.54 28.44 23.83
N LEU A 485 0.28 29.24 22.80
CA LEU A 485 1.28 30.04 22.11
C LEU A 485 1.18 31.47 22.63
N ASN A 486 2.25 31.98 23.25
CA ASN A 486 2.31 33.31 23.82
C ASN A 486 1.10 33.61 24.74
N GLY A 487 0.74 32.64 25.59
CA GLY A 487 -0.40 32.72 26.52
C GLY A 487 -1.79 32.51 25.90
N LYS A 488 -1.90 32.28 24.58
CA LYS A 488 -3.18 32.10 23.87
C LYS A 488 -3.37 30.67 23.42
N ARG A 489 -4.60 30.14 23.57
CA ARG A 489 -4.96 28.80 23.09
C ARG A 489 -4.90 28.74 21.57
N VAL A 490 -4.43 27.61 21.05
CA VAL A 490 -4.59 27.27 19.63
C VAL A 490 -6.09 27.12 19.32
N GLY A 491 -6.57 27.85 18.31
CA GLY A 491 -7.99 27.86 17.95
C GLY A 491 -8.45 26.53 17.35
N ARG A 492 -9.74 26.18 17.53
CA ARG A 492 -10.36 24.96 16.97
C ARG A 492 -10.23 24.87 15.44
N ASN A 493 -10.18 26.01 14.76
CA ASN A 493 -9.96 26.11 13.32
C ASN A 493 -8.57 25.67 12.86
N GLN A 494 -7.62 25.48 13.78
CA GLN A 494 -6.28 24.96 13.50
C GLN A 494 -6.16 23.45 13.80
N PHE A 495 -7.24 22.79 14.19
CA PHE A 495 -7.24 21.33 14.37
C PHE A 495 -7.59 20.63 13.05
N ALA A 496 -6.75 19.69 12.62
CA ALA A 496 -6.98 18.88 11.42
C ALA A 496 -6.46 17.46 11.62
N CYS A 497 -7.32 16.44 11.50
CA CYS A 497 -6.90 15.04 11.67
C CYS A 497 -5.87 14.60 10.62
N THR A 498 -4.83 13.88 11.05
CA THR A 498 -3.88 13.20 10.16
C THR A 498 -4.61 12.20 9.26
N ARG A 499 -4.37 12.25 7.95
CA ARG A 499 -4.90 11.29 6.98
C ARG A 499 -3.78 10.38 6.50
N VAL A 500 -4.07 9.09 6.39
CA VAL A 500 -3.18 8.08 5.80
C VAL A 500 -4.02 7.19 4.89
N THR A 501 -3.43 6.75 3.79
CA THR A 501 -3.98 5.69 2.93
C THR A 501 -3.11 4.44 3.10
N SER A 502 -3.71 3.32 3.54
CA SER A 502 -3.01 2.03 3.55
C SER A 502 -2.75 1.58 2.11
N THR A 503 -1.55 1.11 1.80
CA THR A 503 -1.28 0.44 0.51
C THR A 503 -1.56 -1.05 0.64
N TYR A 504 -1.94 -1.65 -0.48
CA TYR A 504 -1.97 -3.09 -0.65
C TYR A 504 -1.70 -3.35 -2.14
N GLU A 505 -0.61 -4.05 -2.44
CA GLU A 505 -0.28 -4.58 -3.74
C GLU A 505 -0.72 -6.05 -3.79
N ILE A 506 -1.41 -6.42 -4.86
CA ILE A 506 -1.72 -7.83 -5.10
C ILE A 506 -0.44 -8.46 -5.65
N HIS A 507 0.20 -9.28 -4.83
CA HIS A 507 1.40 -10.04 -5.21
C HIS A 507 1.08 -11.40 -5.84
#